data_AF-A0A095BX31-F1
#
_entry.id   AF-A0A095BX31-F1
#
_cell.length_a   1.000
_cell.length_b   1.000
_cell.length_c   1.000
_cell.angle_alpha   90.00
_cell.angle_beta   90.00
_cell.angle_gamma   90.00
#
_symmetry.space_group_name_H-M   'P 1'
#
loop_
_entity.id
_entity.type
_entity.pdbx_description
1 polymer ?
#
loop_
_entity_poly.entity_id
_entity_poly.type
_entity_poly.pdbx_seq_one_letter_code
_entity_poly.pdbx_strand_id
1 'polypeptide(L)'
;KYWTHLKDISFPRAEDENVKLLIGCNAPSVYEMKEIRTGKPNEPFAVKTPLGWTLFGSYRKPFKSNSAPNHLSAKEELEDKFEQLYSTEFKDPFSRTISMSVEDRIALSAISNSVQRLNGDYQVALPWR
;
A
#
# COMPACT_ATOMS: atom_id res chain seq x y z
N LYS A 1 -23.15 -7.49 16.48
CA LYS A 1 -22.36 -6.65 17.41
C LYS A 1 -22.56 -5.20 16.97
N TYR A 2 -23.20 -4.36 17.79
CA TYR A 2 -23.46 -2.95 17.49
C TYR A 2 -22.41 -2.08 18.19
N TRP A 3 -21.79 -1.18 17.45
CA TRP A 3 -20.80 -0.24 17.98
C TRP A 3 -21.50 1.04 18.44
N THR A 4 -21.46 1.30 19.74
CA THR A 4 -22.19 2.44 20.35
C THR A 4 -21.70 3.78 19.83
N HIS A 5 -20.41 3.90 19.48
CA HIS A 5 -19.80 5.09 18.92
C HIS A 5 -20.17 5.37 17.45
N LEU A 6 -20.78 4.40 16.75
CA LEU A 6 -21.19 4.52 15.35
C LEU A 6 -22.71 4.42 15.15
N LYS A 7 -23.49 4.41 16.24
CA LYS A 7 -24.93 4.08 16.21
C LYS A 7 -25.79 5.06 15.40
N ASP A 8 -25.35 6.31 15.29
CA ASP A 8 -26.03 7.42 14.62
C ASP A 8 -25.44 7.71 13.23
N ILE A 9 -24.50 6.89 12.76
CA ILE A 9 -23.93 7.01 11.41
C ILE A 9 -24.64 6.00 10.49
N SER A 10 -25.22 6.52 9.41
CA SER A 10 -25.72 5.70 8.32
C SER A 10 -24.61 5.45 7.30
N PHE A 11 -24.35 4.19 7.00
CA PHE A 11 -23.48 3.76 5.91
C PHE A 11 -24.36 3.19 4.79
N PRO A 12 -24.75 4.01 3.79
CA PRO A 12 -25.58 3.52 2.70
C PRO A 12 -24.84 2.42 1.93
N ARG A 13 -25.57 1.38 1.52
CA ARG A 13 -25.02 0.40 0.58
C ARG A 13 -24.98 1.06 -0.79
N ALA A 14 -23.83 1.03 -1.45
CA ALA A 14 -23.73 1.45 -2.84
C ALA A 14 -24.64 0.57 -3.70
N GLU A 15 -25.45 1.19 -4.56
CA GLU A 15 -26.31 0.46 -5.51
C GLU A 15 -25.47 -0.25 -6.58
N ASP A 16 -24.29 0.29 -6.88
CA ASP A 16 -23.29 -0.30 -7.75
C ASP A 16 -22.14 -0.88 -6.91
N GLU A 17 -21.98 -2.21 -6.94
CA GLU A 17 -20.87 -2.91 -6.28
C GLU A 17 -19.55 -2.79 -7.06
N ASN A 18 -19.55 -2.15 -8.24
CA ASN A 18 -18.34 -1.83 -9.02
C ASN A 18 -17.60 -0.60 -8.44
N VAL A 19 -17.48 -0.49 -7.12
CA VAL A 19 -16.68 0.57 -6.50
C VAL A 19 -15.21 0.31 -6.84
N LYS A 20 -14.73 1.07 -7.82
CA LYS A 20 -13.35 1.10 -8.29
C LYS A 20 -12.56 2.03 -7.38
N LEU A 21 -11.41 1.54 -6.93
CA LEU A 21 -10.41 2.25 -6.13
C LEU A 21 -10.37 3.77 -6.40
N LEU A 22 -10.59 4.57 -5.36
CA LEU A 22 -10.42 6.02 -5.43
C LEU A 22 -8.94 6.38 -5.16
N ILE A 23 -8.16 6.54 -6.22
CA ILE A 23 -6.80 7.09 -6.14
C ILE A 23 -6.93 8.62 -6.15
N GLY A 24 -6.74 9.27 -5.01
CA GLY A 24 -6.86 10.72 -4.93
C GLY A 24 -5.65 11.36 -4.27
N CYS A 25 -4.72 11.83 -5.11
CA CYS A 25 -3.69 12.78 -4.70
C CYS A 25 -3.93 14.19 -5.28
N ASN A 26 -4.95 14.37 -6.13
CA ASN A 26 -5.22 15.63 -6.82
C ASN A 26 -6.15 16.60 -6.05
N ALA A 27 -6.79 16.14 -4.96
CA ALA A 27 -7.71 16.94 -4.17
C ALA A 27 -7.51 16.70 -2.65
N PRO A 28 -6.40 17.14 -2.05
CA PRO A 28 -6.12 16.92 -0.62
C PRO A 28 -7.22 17.49 0.30
N SER A 29 -7.91 18.54 -0.12
CA SER A 29 -9.03 19.14 0.62
C SER A 29 -10.19 18.18 0.86
N VAL A 30 -10.43 17.19 -0.01
CA VAL A 30 -11.52 16.21 0.21
C VAL A 30 -11.17 15.17 1.27
N TYR A 31 -9.91 15.10 1.68
CA TYR A 31 -9.40 14.22 2.73
C TYR A 31 -9.33 14.91 4.10
N GLU A 32 -9.76 16.17 4.20
CA GLU A 32 -9.83 16.89 5.47
C GLU A 32 -10.70 16.12 6.48
N MET A 33 -10.09 15.70 7.59
CA MET A 33 -10.78 14.97 8.64
C MET A 33 -11.57 15.95 9.50
N LYS A 34 -12.89 15.94 9.34
CA LYS A 34 -13.81 16.81 10.10
C LYS A 34 -14.15 16.21 11.45
N GLU A 35 -14.24 14.89 11.55
CA GLU A 35 -14.61 14.18 12.77
C GLU A 35 -14.02 12.77 12.75
N ILE A 36 -13.57 12.29 13.90
CA ILE A 36 -13.08 10.92 14.08
C ILE A 36 -13.84 10.30 15.25
N ARG A 37 -14.45 9.13 15.03
CA ARG A 37 -15.14 8.36 16.06
C ARG A 37 -14.47 7.03 16.29
N THR A 38 -13.88 6.89 17.47
CA THR A 38 -13.15 5.70 17.88
C THR A 38 -13.94 4.88 18.90
N GLY A 39 -13.74 3.57 18.85
CA GLY A 39 -14.28 2.62 19.82
C GLY A 39 -13.19 2.10 20.76
N LYS A 40 -13.41 0.91 21.30
CA LYS A 40 -12.38 0.18 22.05
C LYS A 40 -11.24 -0.28 21.12
N PRO A 41 -10.08 -0.67 21.67
CA PRO A 41 -9.05 -1.33 20.89
C PRO A 41 -9.62 -2.51 20.08
N ASN A 42 -9.23 -2.60 18.80
CA ASN A 42 -9.71 -3.58 17.82
C ASN A 42 -11.19 -3.44 17.39
N GLU A 43 -11.89 -2.38 17.78
CA GLU A 43 -13.16 -2.01 17.17
C GLU A 43 -12.92 -1.08 15.97
N PRO A 44 -13.80 -1.12 14.95
CA PRO A 44 -13.70 -0.20 13.83
C PRO A 44 -13.91 1.23 14.31
N PHE A 45 -13.33 2.17 13.58
CA PHE A 45 -13.51 3.61 13.78
C PHE A 45 -14.04 4.22 12.48
N ALA A 46 -14.66 5.39 12.58
CA ALA A 46 -15.14 6.11 11.40
C ALA A 46 -14.54 7.51 11.33
N VAL A 47 -14.28 7.97 10.11
CA VAL A 47 -13.80 9.32 9.84
C VAL A 47 -14.81 10.02 8.94
N LYS A 48 -15.19 11.24 9.30
CA LYS A 48 -16.01 12.13 8.48
C LYS A 48 -15.09 13.04 7.67
N THR A 49 -15.21 12.98 6.35
CA THR A 49 -14.56 13.91 5.42
C THR A 49 -15.62 14.70 4.65
N PRO A 50 -15.26 15.67 3.80
CA PRO A 50 -16.20 16.25 2.84
C PRO A 50 -16.98 15.25 1.98
N LEU A 51 -16.43 14.05 1.74
CA LEU A 51 -17.10 12.99 0.97
C LEU A 51 -18.11 12.17 1.79
N GLY A 52 -18.17 12.39 3.11
CA GLY A 52 -19.05 11.67 4.03
C GLY A 52 -18.29 10.80 5.02
N TRP A 53 -18.96 9.79 5.56
CA TRP A 53 -18.41 8.89 6.57
C TRP A 53 -17.72 7.68 5.95
N THR A 54 -16.46 7.45 6.33
CA THR A 54 -15.68 6.26 5.95
C THR A 54 -15.44 5.39 7.19
N LEU A 55 -15.68 4.09 7.08
CA LEU A 55 -15.45 3.10 8.14
C LEU A 55 -14.09 2.42 7.96
N PHE A 56 -13.30 2.35 9.02
CA PHE A 56 -11.99 1.71 9.06
C PHE A 56 -11.96 0.56 10.06
N GLY A 57 -11.26 -0.52 9.73
CA GLY A 57 -11.08 -1.69 10.59
C GLY A 57 -11.85 -2.93 10.12
N SER A 58 -11.46 -4.10 10.65
CA SER A 58 -12.04 -5.38 10.24
C SER A 58 -13.50 -5.52 10.72
N TYR A 59 -14.42 -5.52 9.77
CA TYR A 59 -15.80 -5.92 9.99
C TYR A 59 -15.89 -7.45 9.91
N ARG A 60 -15.83 -8.13 11.06
CA ARG A 60 -16.12 -9.59 11.11
C ARG A 60 -17.61 -9.83 10.94
N LYS A 61 -18.08 -10.00 9.71
CA LYS A 61 -19.39 -10.56 9.42
C LYS A 61 -19.31 -12.09 9.62
N PRO A 62 -20.18 -12.72 10.41
CA PRO A 62 -20.23 -14.18 10.49
C PRO A 62 -21.03 -14.71 9.30
N PHE A 63 -20.50 -14.64 8.07
CA PHE A 63 -21.13 -15.32 6.94
C PHE A 63 -20.10 -15.97 6.02
N LYS A 64 -20.36 -17.25 5.77
CA LYS A 64 -19.69 -18.12 4.81
C LYS A 64 -19.93 -17.59 3.41
N SER A 65 -18.99 -16.85 2.86
CA SER A 65 -18.77 -16.83 1.42
C SER A 65 -17.28 -16.66 1.21
N ASN A 66 -16.71 -17.44 0.28
CA ASN A 66 -15.35 -17.24 -0.20
C ASN A 66 -15.18 -15.77 -0.56
N SER A 67 -14.58 -15.01 0.35
CA SER A 67 -14.08 -13.68 0.03
C SER A 67 -12.83 -13.96 -0.78
N ALA A 68 -12.98 -14.07 -2.10
CA ALA A 68 -11.84 -13.93 -2.98
C ALA A 68 -11.19 -12.60 -2.60
N PRO A 69 -9.89 -12.55 -2.28
CA PRO A 69 -9.21 -11.27 -2.20
C PRO A 69 -9.43 -10.60 -3.55
N ASN A 70 -9.98 -9.38 -3.54
CA ASN A 70 -10.28 -8.63 -4.76
C ASN A 70 -9.05 -8.64 -5.67
N HIS A 71 -9.05 -9.53 -6.67
CA HIS A 71 -8.05 -9.56 -7.70
C HIS A 71 -8.40 -8.41 -8.64
N LEU A 72 -7.78 -7.26 -8.40
CA LEU A 72 -7.89 -6.11 -9.28
C LEU A 72 -7.11 -6.43 -10.56
N SER A 73 -7.82 -6.83 -11.61
CA SER A 73 -7.31 -6.64 -12.97
C SER A 73 -7.34 -5.13 -13.23
N ALA A 74 -6.18 -4.49 -13.06
CA ALA A 74 -6.01 -3.09 -13.41
C ALA A 74 -6.17 -2.95 -14.93
N LYS A 75 -6.92 -1.93 -15.37
CA LYS A 75 -6.83 -1.46 -16.76
C LYS A 75 -5.52 -0.67 -16.90
N GLU A 76 -4.93 -0.61 -18.09
CA GLU A 76 -3.66 0.11 -18.34
C GLU A 76 -3.65 1.53 -17.74
N GLU A 77 -4.76 2.29 -17.85
CA GLU A 77 -4.87 3.63 -17.26
C GLU A 77 -4.75 3.68 -15.72
N LEU A 78 -5.10 2.58 -15.03
CA LEU A 78 -4.94 2.47 -13.58
C LEU A 78 -3.48 2.19 -13.21
N GLU A 79 -2.81 1.36 -14.01
CA GLU A 79 -1.41 1.00 -13.82
C GLU A 79 -0.49 2.22 -14.00
N ASP A 80 -0.75 3.04 -15.03
CA ASP A 80 -0.07 4.32 -15.25
C ASP A 80 -0.22 5.28 -14.06
N LYS A 81 -1.43 5.36 -13.48
CA LYS A 81 -1.71 6.20 -12.31
C LYS A 81 -1.01 5.69 -11.06
N PHE A 82 -0.93 4.37 -10.89
CA PHE A 82 -0.13 3.76 -9.82
C PHE A 82 1.36 4.06 -10.01
N GLU A 83 1.89 3.88 -11.22
CA GLU A 83 3.29 4.15 -11.52
C GLU A 83 3.64 5.63 -11.28
N GLN A 84 2.76 6.55 -11.67
CA GLN A 84 2.93 7.98 -11.40
C GLN A 84 2.95 8.28 -9.89
N LEU A 85 2.06 7.65 -9.11
CA LEU A 85 2.00 7.80 -7.66
C LEU A 85 3.33 7.35 -7.02
N TYR A 86 3.79 6.14 -7.34
CA TYR A 86 5.06 5.60 -6.85
C TYR A 86 6.25 6.43 -7.31
N SER A 87 6.26 6.85 -8.58
CA SER A 87 7.31 7.72 -9.12
C SER A 87 7.36 9.07 -8.42
N THR A 88 6.25 9.56 -7.86
CA THR A 88 6.21 10.85 -7.16
C THR A 88 6.65 10.70 -5.70
N GLU A 89 6.26 9.60 -5.04
CA GLU A 89 6.62 9.33 -3.64
C GLU A 89 8.08 8.86 -3.46
N PHE A 90 8.65 8.18 -4.46
CA PHE A 90 9.99 7.59 -4.41
C PHE A 90 11.00 8.27 -5.35
N LYS A 91 10.65 9.40 -5.98
CA LYS A 91 11.66 10.22 -6.67
C LYS A 91 12.60 10.79 -5.63
N ASP A 92 13.76 10.16 -5.48
CA ASP A 92 14.88 10.71 -4.75
C ASP A 92 15.25 12.04 -5.45
N PRO A 93 15.05 13.22 -4.82
CA PRO A 93 15.50 14.49 -5.39
C PRO A 93 17.02 14.51 -5.53
N PHE A 94 17.71 13.54 -4.91
CA PHE A 94 19.12 13.29 -5.07
C PHE A 94 19.32 12.13 -6.05
N SER A 95 19.22 12.41 -7.34
CA SER A 95 20.00 11.68 -8.37
C SER A 95 21.52 11.94 -8.21
N ARG A 96 21.99 12.11 -6.96
CA ARG A 96 23.39 12.05 -6.60
C ARG A 96 23.80 10.63 -6.97
N THR A 97 24.75 10.54 -7.89
CA THR A 97 25.65 9.39 -8.08
C THR A 97 25.53 8.42 -6.92
N ILE A 98 25.00 7.22 -7.16
CA ILE A 98 24.85 6.13 -6.18
C ILE A 98 26.03 6.21 -5.21
N SER A 99 25.80 6.77 -4.02
CA SER A 99 26.85 6.89 -3.03
C SER A 99 26.97 5.51 -2.43
N MET A 100 27.85 4.68 -3.00
CA MET A 100 28.08 3.33 -2.51
C MET A 100 28.46 3.42 -1.03
N SER A 101 27.69 2.75 -0.17
CA SER A 101 28.08 2.56 1.22
C SER A 101 29.37 1.76 1.30
N VAL A 102 30.00 1.73 2.48
CA VAL A 102 31.20 0.92 2.68
C VAL A 102 30.88 -0.55 2.41
N GLU A 103 29.71 -0.99 2.86
CA GLU A 103 29.14 -2.32 2.68
C GLU A 103 28.88 -2.63 1.21
N ASP A 104 28.32 -1.69 0.43
CA ASP A 104 28.10 -1.87 -1.01
C ASP A 104 29.41 -2.09 -1.76
N ARG A 105 30.47 -1.35 -1.40
CA ARG A 105 31.80 -1.54 -2.01
C ARG A 105 32.39 -2.89 -1.64
N ILE A 106 32.21 -3.32 -0.40
CA ILE A 106 32.66 -4.64 0.05
C ILE A 106 31.91 -5.74 -0.71
N ALA A 107 30.57 -5.65 -0.77
CA ALA A 107 29.72 -6.58 -1.49
C ALA A 107 30.09 -6.66 -2.98
N LEU A 108 30.24 -5.51 -3.64
CA LEU A 108 30.63 -5.45 -5.05
C LEU A 108 32.03 -6.03 -5.29
N SER A 109 32.99 -5.72 -4.41
CA SER A 109 34.34 -6.30 -4.53
C SER A 109 34.33 -7.81 -4.32
N ALA A 110 33.54 -8.32 -3.37
CA ALA A 110 33.41 -9.75 -3.12
C ALA A 110 32.83 -10.47 -4.33
N ILE A 111 31.76 -9.93 -4.93
CA ILE A 111 31.15 -10.49 -6.15
C ILE A 111 32.14 -10.45 -7.32
N SER A 112 32.70 -9.28 -7.61
CA SER A 112 33.57 -9.09 -8.78
C SER A 112 34.83 -9.94 -8.74
N ASN A 113 35.38 -10.20 -7.55
CA ASN A 113 36.63 -10.95 -7.40
C ASN A 113 36.42 -12.46 -7.28
N SER A 114 35.20 -12.92 -7.02
CA SER A 114 34.90 -14.35 -6.79
C SER A 114 34.07 -15.00 -7.89
N VAL A 115 33.55 -14.21 -8.83
CA VAL A 115 32.77 -14.73 -9.94
C VAL A 115 33.64 -15.64 -10.81
N GLN A 116 33.28 -16.92 -10.84
CA GLN A 116 33.96 -17.91 -11.64
C GLN A 116 32.95 -18.89 -12.22
N ARG A 117 33.27 -19.43 -13.39
CA ARG A 117 32.46 -20.47 -14.02
C ARG A 117 33.14 -21.82 -13.80
N LEU A 118 32.49 -22.72 -13.07
CA LEU A 118 32.99 -24.05 -12.74
C LEU A 118 32.00 -25.11 -13.23
N ASN A 119 32.46 -26.06 -14.05
CA ASN A 119 31.64 -27.17 -14.57
C ASN A 119 30.34 -26.76 -15.28
N GLY A 120 30.32 -25.57 -15.88
CA GLY A 120 29.15 -25.03 -16.58
C GLY A 120 28.32 -24.05 -15.75
N ASP A 121 28.45 -24.09 -14.42
CA ASP A 121 27.71 -23.27 -13.46
C ASP A 121 28.50 -22.03 -13.03
N TYR A 122 27.80 -20.95 -12.70
CA TYR A 122 28.41 -19.74 -12.13
C TYR A 122 28.44 -19.83 -10.61
N GLN A 123 29.60 -19.60 -10.03
CA GLN A 123 29.82 -19.50 -8.60
C GLN A 123 30.28 -18.08 -8.27
N VAL A 124 29.78 -17.57 -7.15
CA VAL A 124 30.15 -16.28 -6.59
C VAL A 124 30.18 -16.40 -5.07
N ALA A 125 31.13 -15.74 -4.42
CA ALA A 125 31.19 -15.65 -2.97
C ALA A 125 30.02 -14.82 -2.44
N LEU A 126 29.53 -15.17 -1.25
CA LEU A 126 28.46 -14.43 -0.62
C LEU A 126 28.94 -12.99 -0.30
N PRO A 127 28.27 -11.96 -0.81
CA PRO A 127 28.63 -10.55 -0.59
C PRO A 127 28.42 -10.05 0.84
N TRP A 128 27.71 -10.82 1.67
CA TRP A 128 27.40 -10.50 3.07
C TRP A 128 27.73 -11.70 3.97
N ARG A 129 28.10 -11.41 5.23
CA ARG A 129 28.25 -12.39 6.31
C ARG A 129 27.02 -12.39 7.20
#